data_AF-A0A0D2HJI3-F1
#
_entry.id   AF-A0A0D2HJI3-F1
#
_cell.length_a   1.000
_cell.length_b   1.000
_cell.length_c   1.000
_cell.angle_alpha   90.00
_cell.angle_beta   90.00
_cell.angle_gamma   90.00
#
_symmetry.space_group_name_H-M   'P 1'
#
loop_
_entity.id
_entity.type
_entity.pdbx_description
1 polymer ?
#
loop_
_entity_poly.entity_id
_entity_poly.type
_entity_poly.pdbx_seq_one_letter_code
_entity_poly.pdbx_strand_id
1 'polypeptide(L)'
;MLQNNLIRIVSQNRLCTGVRIKVVCRVETISLAKAAGYDTVFIDLEYSVFSEKDASRLSSAALAAGVTPFVCVPYKCGQGYVQRVLDGEAFGIVSPHISTVEEAKQVVAYTDFSPMTSDP
;
A
#
# COMPACT_ATOMS: atom_id res chain seq x y z
N MET A 1 0.49 18.68 -2.97
CA MET A 1 -0.55 17.68 -2.68
C MET A 1 0.00 16.31 -3.03
N LEU A 2 -0.10 15.33 -2.14
CA LEU A 2 0.30 13.94 -2.44
C LEU A 2 -0.58 13.40 -3.58
N GLN A 3 0.03 12.74 -4.57
CA GLN A 3 -0.65 12.29 -5.78
C GLN A 3 -0.59 10.77 -5.91
N ASN A 4 -1.73 10.14 -6.19
CA ASN A 4 -1.81 8.72 -6.50
C ASN A 4 -1.41 8.48 -7.96
N ASN A 5 -0.22 7.92 -8.20
CA ASN A 5 0.26 7.62 -9.55
C ASN A 5 -0.64 6.62 -10.26
N LEU A 6 -1.18 5.61 -9.57
CA LEU A 6 -2.07 4.62 -10.18
C LEU A 6 -3.31 5.30 -10.77
N ILE A 7 -4.02 6.09 -9.98
CA ILE A 7 -5.24 6.78 -10.44
C ILE A 7 -4.90 7.75 -11.57
N ARG A 8 -3.83 8.55 -11.43
CA ARG A 8 -3.41 9.53 -12.45
C ARG A 8 -3.05 8.88 -13.78
N ILE A 9 -2.30 7.78 -13.76
CA ILE A 9 -1.76 7.17 -14.98
C ILE A 9 -2.86 6.36 -15.68
N VAL A 10 -3.67 5.63 -14.92
CA VAL A 10 -4.79 4.87 -15.48
C VAL A 10 -5.86 5.80 -16.08
N SER A 11 -6.13 6.95 -15.46
CA SER A 11 -7.08 7.93 -16.03
C SER A 11 -6.60 8.54 -17.36
N GLN A 12 -5.30 8.44 -17.66
CA GLN A 12 -4.69 8.82 -18.94
C GLN A 12 -4.62 7.65 -19.92
N ASN A 13 -5.27 6.51 -19.63
CA ASN A 13 -5.24 5.28 -20.41
C ASN A 13 -3.80 4.75 -20.65
N ARG A 14 -2.92 4.93 -19.66
CA ARG A 14 -1.53 4.44 -19.69
C ARG A 14 -1.35 3.28 -18.72
N LEU A 15 -0.39 2.41 -19.03
CA LEU A 15 0.02 1.34 -18.12
C LEU A 15 0.75 1.95 -16.91
N CYS A 16 0.20 1.71 -15.71
CA CYS A 16 0.88 1.99 -14.45
C CYS A 16 1.70 0.76 -14.05
N THR A 17 3.01 0.93 -13.88
CA THR A 17 3.93 -0.15 -13.53
C THR A 17 4.31 -0.08 -12.06
N GLY A 18 4.51 -1.23 -11.45
CA GLY A 18 4.98 -1.30 -10.07
C GLY A 18 5.87 -2.50 -9.81
N VAL A 19 6.68 -2.38 -8.77
CA VAL A 19 7.62 -3.42 -8.33
C VAL A 19 7.36 -3.82 -6.88
N ARG A 20 7.46 -5.11 -6.58
CA ARG A 20 7.29 -5.63 -5.23
C ARG A 20 8.62 -5.66 -4.48
N ILE A 21 8.63 -5.07 -3.29
CA ILE A 21 9.76 -5.05 -2.36
C ILE A 21 9.48 -6.09 -1.28
N LYS A 22 10.25 -7.18 -1.32
CA LYS A 22 10.07 -8.34 -0.42
C LYS A 22 11.36 -8.81 0.26
N VAL A 23 12.51 -8.60 -0.39
CA VAL A 23 13.79 -9.19 0.05
C VAL A 23 14.68 -8.15 0.72
N VAL A 24 14.83 -6.97 0.11
CA VAL A 24 15.76 -5.93 0.59
C VAL A 24 15.00 -4.81 1.30
N CYS A 25 15.13 -4.75 2.62
CA CYS A 25 14.50 -3.75 3.48
C CYS A 25 15.36 -2.50 3.65
N ARG A 26 15.54 -1.73 2.56
CA ARG A 26 16.39 -0.54 2.54
C ARG A 26 15.74 0.56 1.71
N VAL A 27 15.83 1.81 2.18
CA VAL A 27 15.19 2.96 1.51
C VAL A 27 15.81 3.24 0.13
N GLU A 28 17.06 2.82 -0.07
CA GLU A 28 17.76 2.87 -1.34
C GLU A 28 17.04 2.05 -2.43
N THR A 29 16.31 0.99 -2.05
CA THR A 29 15.47 0.21 -2.98
C THR A 29 14.41 1.08 -3.65
N ILE A 30 13.92 2.12 -2.97
CA ILE A 30 12.97 3.09 -3.55
C ILE A 30 13.64 3.90 -4.65
N SER A 31 14.87 4.35 -4.42
CA SER A 31 15.64 5.12 -5.42
C SER A 31 15.90 4.26 -6.65
N LEU A 32 16.22 2.97 -6.46
CA LEU A 32 16.36 2.01 -7.55
C LEU A 32 15.04 1.82 -8.30
N ALA A 33 13.91 1.66 -7.60
CA ALA A 33 12.61 1.53 -8.22
C ALA A 33 12.24 2.77 -9.06
N LYS A 34 12.50 3.97 -8.53
CA LYS A 34 12.30 5.23 -9.24
C LYS A 34 13.18 5.33 -10.49
N ALA A 35 14.47 5.01 -10.35
CA ALA A 35 15.43 5.06 -11.46
C ALA A 35 15.08 4.03 -12.56
N ALA A 36 14.53 2.88 -12.18
CA ALA A 36 14.02 1.87 -13.10
C ALA A 36 12.71 2.28 -13.79
N GLY A 37 12.11 3.42 -13.43
CA GLY A 37 10.92 3.96 -14.07
C GLY A 37 9.60 3.41 -13.52
N TYR A 38 9.58 2.76 -12.36
CA TYR A 38 8.34 2.30 -11.75
C TYR A 38 7.51 3.48 -11.20
N ASP A 39 6.19 3.38 -11.38
CA ASP A 39 5.24 4.39 -10.91
C ASP A 39 4.82 4.15 -9.46
N THR A 40 4.83 2.88 -9.05
CA THR A 40 4.39 2.43 -7.72
C THR A 40 5.35 1.39 -7.14
N VAL A 41 5.32 1.22 -5.82
CA VAL A 41 5.99 0.12 -5.12
C VAL A 41 4.98 -0.65 -4.28
N PHE A 42 5.16 -1.96 -4.19
CA PHE A 42 4.38 -2.84 -3.33
C PHE A 42 5.28 -3.37 -2.22
N ILE A 43 5.12 -2.89 -1.00
CA ILE A 43 5.87 -3.37 0.16
C ILE A 43 5.16 -4.61 0.69
N ASP A 44 5.84 -5.76 0.66
CA ASP A 44 5.25 -7.05 1.03
C ASP A 44 5.38 -7.29 2.54
N LEU A 45 4.28 -7.28 3.30
CA LEU A 45 4.24 -7.69 4.72
C LEU A 45 3.67 -9.10 4.90
N GLU A 46 3.07 -9.71 3.87
CA GLU A 46 2.46 -11.05 3.94
C GLU A 46 3.53 -12.15 3.85
N TYR A 47 4.51 -11.97 2.96
CA TYR A 47 5.52 -13.00 2.67
C TYR A 47 6.95 -12.55 2.95
N SER A 48 7.14 -11.54 3.81
CA SER A 48 8.45 -11.07 4.23
C SER A 48 8.59 -11.05 5.75
N VAL A 49 9.78 -10.72 6.22
CA VAL A 49 10.07 -10.48 7.65
C VAL A 49 9.97 -9.00 8.02
N PHE A 50 9.46 -8.16 7.12
CA PHE A 50 9.38 -6.72 7.35
C PHE A 50 8.33 -6.40 8.40
N SER A 51 8.59 -5.36 9.18
CA SER A 51 7.66 -4.85 10.18
C SER A 51 6.80 -3.70 9.62
N GLU A 52 5.73 -3.33 10.33
CA GLU A 52 4.95 -2.12 10.04
C GLU A 52 5.83 -0.86 10.01
N LYS A 53 6.87 -0.82 10.86
CA LYS A 53 7.85 0.26 10.90
C LYS A 53 8.71 0.32 9.64
N ASP A 54 9.07 -0.84 9.10
CA ASP A 54 9.83 -0.92 7.86
C ASP A 54 8.99 -0.49 6.66
N ALA A 55 7.73 -0.96 6.61
CA ALA A 55 6.78 -0.49 5.60
C ALA A 55 6.58 1.02 5.69
N SER A 56 6.41 1.59 6.88
CA SER A 56 6.28 3.04 7.04
C SER A 56 7.51 3.79 6.51
N ARG A 57 8.73 3.37 6.88
CA ARG A 57 9.96 4.00 6.38
C ARG A 57 10.11 3.93 4.86
N LEU A 58 9.79 2.77 4.27
CA LEU A 58 9.82 2.58 2.81
C LEU A 58 8.74 3.42 2.12
N SER A 59 7.54 3.51 2.70
CA SER A 59 6.45 4.34 2.21
C SER A 59 6.83 5.83 2.22
N SER A 60 7.35 6.34 3.32
CA SER A 60 7.83 7.73 3.41
C SER A 60 8.88 8.05 2.35
N ALA A 61 9.84 7.14 2.16
CA ALA A 61 10.85 7.28 1.11
C ALA A 61 10.24 7.26 -0.30
N ALA A 62 9.25 6.40 -0.56
CA ALA A 62 8.53 6.33 -1.83
C ALA A 62 7.78 7.63 -2.14
N LEU A 63 7.03 8.15 -1.16
CA LEU A 63 6.32 9.42 -1.29
C LEU A 63 7.28 10.58 -1.59
N ALA A 64 8.41 10.65 -0.87
CA ALA A 64 9.44 11.65 -1.12
C ALA A 64 10.07 11.54 -2.52
N ALA A 65 10.18 10.33 -3.08
CA ALA A 65 10.66 10.08 -4.43
C ALA A 65 9.58 10.23 -5.54
N GLY A 66 8.33 10.56 -5.17
CA GLY A 66 7.21 10.67 -6.09
C GLY A 66 6.78 9.31 -6.68
N VAL A 67 6.96 8.23 -5.93
CA VAL A 67 6.51 6.86 -6.25
C VAL A 67 5.38 6.52 -5.27
N THR A 68 4.27 5.96 -5.73
CA THR A 68 3.14 5.66 -4.83
C THR A 68 3.37 4.33 -4.09
N PRO A 69 3.42 4.32 -2.75
CA PRO A 69 3.57 3.08 -1.99
C PRO A 69 2.21 2.41 -1.73
N PHE A 70 2.12 1.13 -2.05
CA PHE A 70 1.08 0.23 -1.57
C PHE A 70 1.70 -0.81 -0.64
N VAL A 71 0.96 -1.25 0.38
CA VAL A 71 1.44 -2.27 1.31
C VAL A 71 0.57 -3.52 1.18
N CYS A 72 1.20 -4.66 0.86
CA CYS A 72 0.52 -5.95 0.89
C CYS A 72 0.46 -6.42 2.34
N VAL A 73 -0.72 -6.33 2.97
CA VAL A 73 -0.91 -6.65 4.38
C VAL A 73 -1.07 -8.16 4.60
N PRO A 74 -0.82 -8.68 5.82
CA PRO A 74 -1.03 -10.09 6.07
C PRO A 74 -2.49 -10.53 5.94
N TYR A 75 -2.71 -11.78 5.54
CA TYR A 75 -4.06 -12.35 5.43
C TYR A 75 -4.81 -12.29 6.77
N LYS A 76 -6.02 -11.74 6.75
CA LYS A 76 -6.90 -11.61 7.93
C LYS A 76 -6.22 -10.93 9.14
N CYS A 77 -5.36 -9.93 8.90
CA CYS A 77 -4.69 -9.15 9.95
C CYS A 77 -5.61 -8.21 10.76
N GLY A 78 -6.82 -7.94 10.27
CA GLY A 78 -7.85 -7.15 10.96
C GLY A 78 -7.70 -5.64 10.83
N GLN A 79 -8.75 -4.91 11.24
CA GLN A 79 -8.88 -3.46 11.06
C GLN A 79 -7.74 -2.67 11.68
N GLY A 80 -7.41 -2.93 12.95
CA GLY A 80 -6.38 -2.16 13.65
C GLY A 80 -4.98 -2.30 13.03
N TYR A 81 -4.68 -3.42 12.35
CA TYR A 81 -3.43 -3.59 11.63
C TYR A 81 -3.44 -2.77 10.33
N VAL A 82 -4.52 -2.87 9.55
CA VAL A 82 -4.71 -2.08 8.31
C VAL A 82 -4.61 -0.58 8.59
N GLN A 83 -5.28 -0.10 9.64
CA GLN A 83 -5.26 1.32 10.00
C GLN A 83 -3.86 1.81 10.36
N ARG A 84 -3.09 1.04 11.15
CA ARG A 84 -1.69 1.40 11.45
C ARG A 84 -0.78 1.42 10.22
N VAL A 85 -1.01 0.53 9.25
CA VAL A 85 -0.29 0.52 7.98
C VAL A 85 -0.61 1.79 7.17
N LEU A 86 -1.87 2.21 7.13
CA LEU A 86 -2.31 3.45 6.47
C LEU A 86 -1.79 4.69 7.20
N ASP A 87 -1.83 4.73 8.53
CA ASP A 87 -1.22 5.78 9.36
C ASP A 87 0.30 5.86 9.14
N GLY A 88 0.92 4.73 8.80
CA GLY A 88 2.32 4.60 8.39
C GLY A 88 2.62 5.12 6.98
N GLU A 89 1.78 5.97 6.41
CA GLU A 89 1.93 6.60 5.09
C GLU A 89 1.83 5.65 3.89
N ALA A 90 1.29 4.44 4.06
CA ALA A 90 0.86 3.65 2.92
C ALA A 90 -0.25 4.41 2.17
N PHE A 91 -0.12 4.57 0.85
CA PHE A 91 -1.17 5.22 0.05
C PHE A 91 -2.42 4.34 -0.06
N GLY A 92 -2.24 3.03 0.07
CA GLY A 92 -3.30 2.03 0.13
C GLY A 92 -2.74 0.65 0.43
N ILE A 93 -3.64 -0.32 0.57
CA ILE A 93 -3.27 -1.71 0.86
C ILE A 93 -3.54 -2.64 -0.33
N VAL A 94 -2.85 -3.76 -0.35
CA VAL A 94 -3.20 -4.95 -1.12
C VAL A 94 -3.57 -6.03 -0.12
N SER A 95 -4.83 -6.47 -0.10
CA SER A 95 -5.27 -7.58 0.74
C SER A 95 -5.18 -8.90 -0.03
N PRO A 96 -4.42 -9.89 0.45
CA PRO A 96 -4.27 -11.17 -0.23
C PRO A 96 -5.50 -12.09 -0.03
N HIS A 97 -5.61 -13.10 -0.90
CA HIS A 97 -6.54 -14.24 -0.80
C HIS A 97 -8.04 -13.93 -0.69
N ILE A 98 -8.48 -12.76 -1.17
CA ILE A 98 -9.90 -12.41 -1.20
C ILE A 98 -10.63 -13.27 -2.22
N SER A 99 -11.55 -14.09 -1.73
CA SER A 99 -12.30 -15.05 -2.55
C SER A 99 -13.81 -14.81 -2.53
N THR A 100 -14.30 -13.94 -1.65
CA THR A 100 -15.73 -13.59 -1.55
C THR A 100 -15.97 -12.09 -1.58
N VAL A 101 -17.20 -11.70 -1.92
CA VAL A 101 -17.63 -10.30 -1.93
C VAL A 101 -17.65 -9.74 -0.50
N GLU A 102 -18.02 -10.57 0.48
CA GLU A 102 -18.08 -10.22 1.89
C GLU A 102 -16.68 -9.92 2.43
N GLU A 103 -15.68 -10.73 2.08
CA GLU A 103 -14.28 -10.48 2.43
C GLU A 103 -13.78 -9.16 1.81
N ALA A 104 -14.11 -8.90 0.53
CA ALA A 104 -13.75 -7.64 -0.11
C ALA A 104 -14.37 -6.42 0.58
N LYS A 105 -15.68 -6.49 0.89
CA LYS A 105 -16.40 -5.41 1.62
C LYS A 105 -15.80 -5.16 2.99
N GLN A 106 -15.43 -6.22 3.71
CA GLN A 106 -14.82 -6.12 5.02
C GLN A 106 -13.45 -5.41 4.96
N VAL A 107 -12.61 -5.75 3.98
CA VAL A 107 -11.32 -5.08 3.77
C VAL A 107 -11.51 -3.60 3.44
N VAL A 108 -12.48 -3.25 2.58
CA VAL A 108 -12.79 -1.84 2.27
C VAL A 108 -13.20 -1.08 3.54
N ALA A 109 -14.03 -1.68 4.39
CA ALA A 109 -14.45 -1.08 5.65
C ALA A 109 -13.26 -0.81 6.60
N TYR A 110 -12.18 -1.59 6.53
CA TYR A 110 -10.97 -1.34 7.33
C TYR A 110 -10.19 -0.11 6.88
N THR A 111 -10.38 0.35 5.65
CA THR A 111 -9.71 1.54 5.09
C THR A 111 -10.47 2.84 5.36
N ASP A 112 -11.68 2.76 5.91
CA ASP A 112 -12.47 3.91 6.30
C ASP A 112 -12.12 4.34 7.74
N PHE A 113 -11.80 5.62 7.90
CA PHE A 113 -11.49 6.26 9.17
C PHE A 113 -12.67 7.08 9.70
N SER A 114 -13.75 7.20 8.94
CA SER A 114 -14.97 7.80 9.43
C SER A 114 -15.40 7.01 10.66
N PRO A 115 -15.84 7.67 11.75
CA PRO A 115 -16.55 6.94 12.79
C PRO A 115 -17.67 6.19 12.07
N MET A 116 -17.81 4.89 12.33
CA MET A 116 -18.99 4.16 11.88
C MET A 116 -20.17 4.86 12.54
N THR A 117 -20.73 5.89 11.90
CA THR A 117 -22.14 6.21 12.02
C THR A 117 -22.80 4.94 11.54
N SER A 118 -23.14 4.09 12.50
CA SER A 118 -24.24 3.16 12.37
C SER A 118 -25.42 4.01 11.92
N ASP A 119 -25.64 4.09 10.61
CA ASP A 119 -26.89 4.60 10.10
C ASP A 119 -27.95 3.48 10.19
N PRO A 120 -29.21 3.88 10.46
CA PRO A 120 -30.25 3.10 11.14
C PRO A 120 -30.84 1.91 10.37
#